data_AF-F3FNJ5-F1
#
_entry.id   AF-F3FNJ5-F1
#
_cell.length_a   1.000
_cell.length_b   1.000
_cell.length_c   1.000
_cell.angle_alpha   90.00
_cell.angle_beta   90.00
_cell.angle_gamma   90.00
#
_symmetry.space_group_name_H-M   'P 1'
#
loop_
_entity.id
_entity.type
_entity.pdbx_description
1 polymer ?
#
loop_
_entity_poly.entity_id
_entity_poly.type
_entity_poly.pdbx_seq_one_letter_code
_entity_poly.pdbx_strand_id
1 'polypeptide(L)' 'ERAKTQIPAGRFAQPEEIAGLALYLLSDAASMITGENVVIDGGYSIQ' A
#
# COMPACT_ATOMS: atom_id res chain seq x y z
N GLU A 1 6.28 -17.82 -5.83
CA GLU A 1 6.17 -18.52 -4.53
C GLU A 1 7.03 -17.92 -3.41
N ARG A 2 8.37 -17.92 -3.46
CA ARG A 2 9.22 -17.29 -2.41
C ARG A 2 8.95 -15.80 -2.15
N ALA A 3 8.54 -15.05 -3.18
CA ALA A 3 8.19 -13.64 -3.03
C ALA A 3 6.99 -13.41 -2.09
N LYS A 4 6.02 -14.33 -2.04
CA LYS A 4 4.84 -14.20 -1.17
C LYS A 4 5.19 -14.50 0.30
N THR A 5 6.11 -15.42 0.54
CA THR A 5 6.54 -15.76 1.92
C THR A 5 7.34 -14.66 2.58
N GLN A 6 7.90 -13.75 1.79
CA GLN A 6 8.57 -12.55 2.30
C GLN A 6 7.58 -11.41 2.55
N ILE A 7 6.30 -11.52 2.19
CA ILE A 7 5.32 -10.49 2.51
C ILE A 7 4.67 -10.92 3.82
N PRO A 8 4.73 -10.14 4.91
CA PRO A 8 4.05 -10.49 6.16
C PRO A 8 2.55 -10.77 6.00
N ALA A 9 1.87 -10.02 5.11
CA ALA A 9 0.48 -10.29 4.73
C ALA A 9 0.26 -11.62 3.97
N GLY A 10 1.33 -12.33 3.59
CA GLY A 10 1.31 -13.67 2.99
C GLY A 10 0.82 -13.71 1.53
N ARG A 11 0.55 -12.55 0.92
CA ARG A 11 0.01 -12.44 -0.44
C ARG A 11 0.43 -11.13 -1.10
N PHE A 12 0.28 -11.08 -2.41
CA PHE A 12 0.36 -9.82 -3.13
C PHE A 12 -0.89 -8.96 -2.89
N ALA A 13 -0.70 -7.65 -2.95
CA ALA A 13 -1.80 -6.71 -3.07
C ALA A 13 -2.61 -7.00 -4.34
N GLN A 14 -3.92 -6.84 -4.22
CA GLN A 14 -4.83 -6.83 -5.35
C GLN A 14 -4.89 -5.43 -5.96
N PRO A 15 -5.18 -5.29 -7.27
CA PRO A 15 -5.28 -3.98 -7.92
C PRO A 15 -6.24 -3.00 -7.20
N GLU A 16 -7.34 -3.51 -6.64
CA GLU A 16 -8.36 -2.74 -5.96
C GLU A 16 -7.83 -2.10 -4.66
N GLU A 17 -6.86 -2.73 -3.99
CA GLU A 17 -6.24 -2.20 -2.77
C GLU A 17 -5.34 -1.01 -3.11
N ILE A 18 -4.62 -1.08 -4.22
CA ILE A 18 -3.81 0.04 -4.73
C ILE A 18 -4.72 1.18 -5.20
N ALA A 19 -5.78 0.85 -5.93
CA ALA A 19 -6.78 1.83 -6.36
C ALA A 19 -7.47 2.51 -5.17
N GLY A 20 -7.76 1.77 -4.09
CA GLY A 20 -8.33 2.32 -2.86
C GLY A 20 -7.42 3.35 -2.21
N LEU A 21 -6.12 3.08 -2.09
CA LEU A 21 -5.16 4.06 -1.57
C LEU A 21 -5.07 5.29 -2.50
N ALA A 22 -5.01 5.08 -3.81
CA ALA A 22 -4.97 6.18 -4.77
C ALA A 22 -6.22 7.07 -4.66
N LEU A 23 -7.42 6.47 -4.54
CA LEU A 23 -8.67 7.19 -4.34
C LEU A 23 -8.68 7.99 -3.04
N TYR A 24 -8.17 7.43 -1.94
CA TYR A 24 -8.01 8.17 -0.69
C TYR A 24 -7.09 9.38 -0.86
N LEU A 25 -5.92 9.19 -1.47
CA LEU A 25 -4.94 10.26 -1.70
C LEU A 25 -5.46 11.37 -2.63
N LEU A 26 -6.39 11.04 -3.53
CA LEU A 26 -7.07 12.00 -4.40
C LEU A 26 -8.27 12.69 -3.74
N SER A 27 -8.68 12.27 -2.55
CA SER A 27 -9.84 12.81 -1.84
C SER A 27 -9.46 13.97 -0.90
N ASP A 28 -10.46 14.76 -0.51
CA ASP A 28 -10.29 15.85 0.47
C ASP A 28 -9.79 15.36 1.85
N ALA A 29 -10.02 14.08 2.16
CA ALA A 29 -9.55 13.46 3.40
C ALA A 29 -8.02 13.41 3.49
N ALA A 30 -7.31 13.45 2.35
CA ALA A 30 -5.85 13.47 2.27
C ALA A 30 -5.28 14.88 2.06
N SER A 31 -6.07 15.95 2.25
CA SER A 31 -5.69 17.34 1.92
C SER A 31 -4.39 17.87 2.56
N MET A 32 -3.93 17.26 3.66
CA MET A 32 -2.66 17.62 4.33
C MET A 32 -1.52 16.64 4.06
N ILE A 33 -1.71 15.65 3.19
CA ILE A 33 -0.70 14.66 2.83
C ILE A 33 -0.04 15.11 1.53
N THR A 34 1.23 15.51 1.62
CA THR A 34 2.05 15.91 0.48
C THR A 34 3.52 15.62 0.76
N GLY A 35 4.29 15.29 -0.29
CA GLY A 35 5.72 14.96 -0.17
C GLY A 35 6.01 13.62 0.53
N GLU A 36 5.02 12.75 0.68
CA GLU A 36 5.11 11.49 1.43
C GLU A 36 5.12 10.26 0.50
N ASN A 37 5.81 9.19 0.90
CA ASN A 37 5.78 7.89 0.25
C ASN A 37 4.91 6.93 1.06
N VAL A 38 3.64 6.78 0.69
CA VAL A 38 2.73 5.85 1.39
C VAL A 38 2.97 4.41 0.92
N VAL A 39 3.53 3.58 1.80
CA VAL A 39 3.86 2.18 1.51
C VAL A 39 2.66 1.27 1.77
N ILE A 40 2.24 0.52 0.74
CA ILE A 40 1.15 -0.48 0.79
C ILE A 40 1.62 -1.84 0.24
N ASP A 41 2.61 -2.43 0.91
CA ASP A 41 3.32 -3.63 0.42
C ASP A 41 3.08 -4.88 1.28
N GLY A 42 2.12 -4.84 2.20
CA GLY A 42 1.84 -5.94 3.12
C GLY A 42 2.91 -6.15 4.19
N GLY A 43 3.74 -5.13 4.47
CA GLY A 43 4.80 -5.15 5.49
C GLY A 43 6.17 -5.57 4.95
N TYR A 44 6.33 -5.65 3.62
CA TYR A 44 7.53 -6.17 3.00
C TYR A 44 8.77 -5.29 3.29
N SER A 45 8.61 -3.97 3.38
CA SER A 45 9.70 -3.01 3.53
C SER A 45 10.24 -2.82 4.96
N ILE A 46 9.55 -3.30 6.01
CA ILE A 46 9.87 -2.94 7.42
C ILE A 46 10.03 -4.14 8.37
N GLN A 47 10.12 -5.34 7.83
CA GLN A 47 10.32 -6.60 8.55
C GLN A 47 11.79 -6.83 8.93
#